data_AF-A0A314ZSN8-F1
#
_entry.id   AF-A0A314ZSN8-F1
#
_cell.length_a   1.000
_cell.length_b   1.000
_cell.length_c   1.000
_cell.angle_alpha   90.00
_cell.angle_beta   90.00
_cell.angle_gamma   90.00
#
_symmetry.space_group_name_H-M   'P 1'
#
loop_
_entity.id
_entity.type
_entity.pdbx_description
1 polymer ?
#
loop_
_entity_poly.entity_id
_entity_poly.type
_entity_poly.pdbx_seq_one_letter_code
_entity_poly.pdbx_strand_id
1 'polypeptide(L)'
;MKSFSSSQKAIGFAAAITPGETVDAYGVAKVVASGNPEFEKDDLVVGLITWGEYSVLKEGSMFRKLDPLEFPLSYQVGILGFSGLTAYGGFFEVCKPKKGEKVFVLQLLDQLGIWSDRNKEKVALLKEKLGFDDAFNYKEESDLKSTLKK
;
A
#
# COMPACT_ATOMS: atom_id res chain seq x y z
N MET A 1 -18.25 -20.54 -7.80
CA MET A 1 -17.88 -19.79 -6.59
C MET A 1 -16.59 -20.43 -6.07
N LYS A 2 -15.41 -19.84 -6.29
CA LYS A 2 -14.16 -20.48 -5.86
C LYS A 2 -14.04 -20.32 -4.34
N SER A 3 -14.14 -21.44 -3.65
CA SER A 3 -13.85 -21.59 -2.22
C SER A 3 -12.41 -21.14 -1.94
N PHE A 4 -12.23 -20.48 -0.79
CA PHE A 4 -10.93 -20.03 -0.29
C PHE A 4 -9.88 -21.15 -0.38
N SER A 5 -8.71 -20.82 -0.93
CA SER A 5 -7.55 -21.72 -0.89
C SER A 5 -6.98 -21.73 0.53
N SER A 6 -6.91 -22.93 1.13
CA SER A 6 -6.32 -23.16 2.46
C SER A 6 -4.83 -22.80 2.58
N SER A 7 -4.18 -22.44 1.45
CA SER A 7 -2.78 -21.97 1.42
C SER A 7 -2.61 -20.48 1.74
N GLN A 8 -3.69 -19.69 1.69
CA GLN A 8 -3.64 -18.28 2.03
C GLN A 8 -3.95 -18.09 3.52
N LYS A 9 -2.91 -18.17 4.37
CA LYS A 9 -3.01 -17.57 5.70
C LYS A 9 -3.13 -16.06 5.51
N ALA A 10 -4.29 -15.48 5.83
CA ALA A 10 -4.39 -14.04 5.98
C ALA A 10 -3.42 -13.63 7.09
N ILE A 11 -2.50 -12.72 6.76
CA ILE A 11 -1.69 -12.08 7.79
C ILE A 11 -2.66 -11.19 8.58
N GLY A 12 -3.03 -11.64 9.79
CA GLY A 12 -3.90 -10.92 10.70
C GLY A 12 -3.15 -9.74 11.32
N PHE A 13 -2.88 -8.72 10.51
CA PHE A 13 -2.13 -7.53 10.93
C PHE A 13 -3.05 -6.48 11.56
N ALA A 14 -4.31 -6.44 11.14
CA ALA A 14 -5.32 -5.54 11.66
C ALA A 14 -6.28 -6.32 12.56
N ALA A 15 -6.34 -5.95 13.84
CA ALA A 15 -7.43 -6.36 14.69
C ALA A 15 -8.76 -5.86 14.10
N ALA A 16 -9.85 -6.57 14.38
CA ALA A 16 -11.17 -6.07 14.02
C ALA A 16 -11.37 -4.68 14.65
N ILE A 17 -11.86 -3.72 13.87
CA ILE A 17 -12.15 -2.39 14.40
C ILE A 17 -13.39 -2.50 15.29
N THR A 18 -13.23 -2.20 16.58
CA THR A 18 -14.34 -2.15 17.53
C THR A 18 -14.88 -0.72 17.61
N PRO A 19 -16.21 -0.50 17.52
CA PRO A 19 -16.78 0.82 17.72
C PRO A 19 -16.40 1.42 19.09
N GLY A 20 -15.95 2.67 19.08
CA GLY A 20 -15.53 3.38 20.29
C GLY A 20 -14.07 3.14 20.70
N GLU A 21 -13.36 2.23 20.03
CA GLU A 21 -11.92 2.04 20.21
C GLU A 21 -11.11 2.84 19.18
N THR A 22 -9.83 3.03 19.49
CA THR A 22 -8.87 3.65 18.59
C THR A 22 -8.61 2.76 17.37
N VAL A 23 -8.45 3.39 16.21
CA VAL A 23 -8.11 2.69 14.97
C VAL A 23 -6.61 2.74 14.77
N ASP A 24 -5.98 1.59 14.49
CA ASP A 24 -4.57 1.56 14.12
C ASP A 24 -4.39 1.72 12.61
N ALA A 25 -3.36 2.45 12.22
CA ALA A 25 -3.00 2.73 10.84
C ALA A 25 -1.48 2.70 10.68
N TYR A 26 -1.00 2.39 9.47
CA TYR A 26 0.41 2.57 9.15
C TYR A 26 0.70 4.05 8.88
N GLY A 27 1.68 4.62 9.56
CA GLY A 27 1.96 6.05 9.46
C GLY A 27 3.36 6.44 9.88
N VAL A 28 3.68 7.72 9.64
CA VAL A 28 4.91 8.37 10.08
C VAL A 28 4.57 9.31 11.24
N ALA A 29 5.36 9.26 12.31
CA ALA A 29 5.19 10.10 13.48
C ALA A 29 6.55 10.68 13.91
N LYS A 30 6.48 11.74 14.72
CA LYS A 30 7.64 12.33 15.38
C LYS A 30 7.58 12.03 16.87
N VAL A 31 8.68 11.59 17.45
CA VAL A 31 8.78 11.28 18.87
C VAL A 31 8.69 12.56 19.69
N VAL A 32 7.68 12.66 20.55
CA VAL A 32 7.49 13.81 21.47
C VAL A 32 8.14 13.53 22.83
N ALA A 33 8.03 12.30 23.31
CA ALA A 33 8.67 11.80 24.52
C ALA A 33 8.88 10.28 24.37
N SER A 34 9.95 9.76 24.95
CA SER A 34 10.26 8.32 24.94
C SER A 34 10.80 7.88 26.29
N GLY A 35 10.35 6.72 26.75
CA GLY A 35 10.99 5.98 27.84
C GLY A 35 11.95 4.89 27.36
N ASN A 36 12.03 4.65 26.05
CA ASN A 36 12.94 3.71 25.43
C ASN A 36 14.21 4.46 24.98
N PRO A 37 15.42 4.05 25.42
CA PRO A 37 16.68 4.71 25.07
C PRO A 37 17.03 4.67 23.58
N GLU A 38 16.40 3.83 22.78
CA GLU A 38 16.60 3.77 21.32
C GLU A 38 15.94 4.93 20.57
N PHE A 39 15.02 5.66 21.21
CA PHE A 39 14.25 6.74 20.60
C PHE A 39 14.43 8.02 21.39
N GLU A 40 14.85 9.08 20.72
CA GLU A 40 15.03 10.40 21.28
C GLU A 40 13.94 11.34 20.82
N LYS A 41 13.76 12.45 21.54
CA LYS A 41 12.83 13.50 21.13
C LYS A 41 13.20 14.00 19.72
N ASP A 42 12.18 14.27 18.92
CA ASP A 42 12.26 14.72 17.52
C ASP A 42 12.74 13.67 16.51
N ASP A 43 13.01 12.44 16.94
CA ASP A 43 13.20 11.31 16.01
C ASP A 43 11.95 11.08 15.16
N LEU A 44 12.16 10.73 13.90
CA LEU A 44 11.10 10.28 13.01
C LEU A 44 10.99 8.76 13.09
N VAL A 45 9.75 8.27 13.18
CA VAL A 45 9.43 6.85 13.21
C VAL A 45 8.36 6.51 12.20
N VAL A 46 8.41 5.29 11.67
CA VAL A 46 7.36 4.73 10.80
C VAL A 46 6.90 3.40 11.36
N GLY A 47 5.60 3.16 11.37
CA GLY A 47 5.05 1.94 11.95
C GLY A 47 3.53 1.94 12.02
N LEU A 48 2.99 0.94 12.70
CA LEU A 48 1.61 0.97 13.16
C LEU A 48 1.46 1.97 14.29
N ILE A 49 0.62 2.97 14.07
CA ILE A 49 0.30 4.04 15.01
C ILE A 49 -1.22 4.13 15.16
N THR A 50 -1.69 4.75 16.23
CA THR A 50 -3.10 5.06 16.36
C THR A 50 -3.45 6.23 15.44
N TRP A 51 -4.58 6.13 14.74
CA TRP A 51 -5.10 7.19 13.89
C TRP A 51 -5.63 8.34 14.76
N GLY A 52 -4.75 9.30 15.02
CA GLY A 52 -4.99 10.49 15.82
C GLY A 52 -3.77 11.40 15.82
N GLU A 53 -3.85 12.53 16.52
CA GLU A 53 -2.75 13.49 16.60
C GLU A 53 -1.57 13.00 17.45
N TYR A 54 -1.85 12.15 18.45
CA TYR A 54 -0.87 11.56 19.34
C TYR A 54 -1.13 10.06 19.49
N SER A 55 -0.06 9.29 19.58
CA SER A 55 -0.09 7.85 19.82
C SER A 55 0.89 7.48 20.91
N VAL A 56 0.45 6.64 21.85
CA VAL A 56 1.34 6.02 22.83
C VAL A 56 1.71 4.63 22.31
N LEU A 57 2.94 4.49 21.82
CA LEU A 57 3.45 3.22 21.32
C LEU A 57 4.02 2.40 22.47
N LYS A 58 3.62 1.14 22.55
CA LYS A 58 4.12 0.20 23.57
C LYS A 58 5.32 -0.56 23.03
N GLU A 59 6.14 -1.09 23.93
CA GLU A 59 7.22 -2.00 23.56
C GLU A 59 6.66 -3.20 22.78
N GLY A 60 7.36 -3.59 21.71
CA GLY A 60 6.92 -4.64 20.79
C GLY A 60 5.93 -4.20 19.71
N SER A 61 5.48 -2.95 19.68
CA SER A 61 4.74 -2.42 18.51
C SER A 61 5.66 -2.39 17.28
N MET A 62 5.09 -2.60 16.09
CA MET A 62 5.86 -2.60 14.83
C MET A 62 6.14 -1.18 14.36
N PHE A 63 7.21 -0.59 14.89
CA PHE A 63 7.73 0.71 14.46
C PHE A 63 9.26 0.66 14.36
N ARG A 64 9.82 1.49 13.49
CA ARG A 64 11.26 1.67 13.33
C ARG A 64 11.62 3.14 13.21
N LYS A 65 12.82 3.50 13.63
CA LYS A 65 13.41 4.81 13.36
C LYS A 65 13.59 4.99 11.85
N LEU A 66 13.24 6.17 11.37
CA LEU A 66 13.49 6.59 10.00
C LEU A 66 14.77 7.40 9.99
N ASP A 67 15.71 6.99 9.14
CA ASP A 67 16.82 7.86 8.80
C ASP A 67 16.32 9.04 7.95
N PRO A 68 16.94 10.22 8.07
CA PRO A 68 16.60 11.36 7.23
C PRO A 68 16.80 10.99 5.77
N LEU A 69 15.71 10.96 5.01
CA LEU A 69 15.74 10.69 3.57
C LEU A 69 15.52 12.00 2.81
N GLU A 70 16.14 12.12 1.64
CA GLU A 70 15.98 13.27 0.75
C GLU A 70 14.58 13.36 0.11
N PHE A 71 13.69 12.41 0.42
CA PHE A 71 12.36 12.28 -0.15
C PHE A 71 11.26 12.76 0.81
N PRO A 72 10.08 13.15 0.28
CA PRO A 72 8.93 13.47 1.13
C PRO A 72 8.58 12.32 2.07
N LEU A 73 8.33 12.62 3.35
CA LEU A 73 8.00 11.62 4.37
C LEU A 73 6.76 10.78 4.01
N SER A 74 5.83 11.35 3.25
CA SER A 74 4.64 10.63 2.76
C SER A 74 4.99 9.39 1.93
N TYR A 75 6.17 9.33 1.32
CA TYR A 75 6.61 8.17 0.54
C TYR A 75 6.82 6.93 1.42
N GLN A 76 7.13 7.10 2.70
CA GLN A 76 7.28 6.01 3.66
C GLN A 76 5.99 5.26 3.93
N VAL A 77 4.83 5.90 3.77
CA VAL A 77 3.53 5.27 3.95
C VAL A 77 3.07 4.53 2.67
N GLY A 78 3.66 4.86 1.52
CA GLY A 78 3.32 4.28 0.22
C GLY A 78 4.47 3.48 -0.41
N ILE A 79 5.18 4.10 -1.35
CA ILE A 79 6.17 3.45 -2.21
C ILE A 79 7.40 2.91 -1.48
N LEU A 80 7.80 3.53 -0.37
CA LEU A 80 8.91 3.05 0.47
C LEU A 80 8.42 2.23 1.67
N GLY A 81 7.10 2.11 1.84
CA GLY A 81 6.45 1.35 2.90
C GLY A 81 5.93 -0.01 2.43
N PHE A 82 4.85 -0.45 3.09
CA PHE A 82 4.23 -1.75 2.82
C PHE A 82 3.74 -1.91 1.38
N SER A 83 3.19 -0.85 0.76
CA SER A 83 2.69 -0.94 -0.62
C SER A 83 3.82 -1.19 -1.61
N GLY A 84 4.97 -0.53 -1.44
CA GLY A 84 6.16 -0.75 -2.26
C GLY A 84 6.75 -2.15 -2.09
N LEU A 85 6.90 -2.60 -0.84
CA LEU A 85 7.38 -3.96 -0.54
C LEU A 85 6.45 -5.03 -1.11
N THR A 86 5.14 -4.80 -1.07
CA THR A 86 4.13 -5.70 -1.64
C THR A 86 4.26 -5.78 -3.16
N ALA A 87 4.42 -4.62 -3.84
CA ALA A 87 4.65 -4.58 -5.28
C ALA A 87 5.94 -5.30 -5.68
N TYR A 88 7.04 -5.04 -4.95
CA TYR A 88 8.33 -5.68 -5.20
C TYR A 88 8.26 -7.20 -4.99
N GLY A 89 7.80 -7.66 -3.82
CA GLY A 89 7.72 -9.08 -3.51
C GLY A 89 6.74 -9.82 -4.41
N GLY A 90 5.57 -9.23 -4.68
CA GLY A 90 4.58 -9.82 -5.59
C GLY A 90 5.13 -9.96 -7.01
N PHE A 91 5.80 -8.94 -7.53
CA PHE A 91 6.30 -8.98 -8.90
C PHE A 91 7.57 -9.83 -9.03
N PHE A 92 8.61 -9.55 -8.24
CA PHE A 92 9.91 -10.21 -8.42
C PHE A 92 10.00 -11.58 -7.75
N GLU A 93 9.47 -11.74 -6.54
CA GLU A 93 9.61 -13.00 -5.79
C GLU A 93 8.50 -14.01 -6.13
N VAL A 94 7.26 -13.53 -6.34
CA VAL A 94 6.12 -14.42 -6.63
C VAL A 94 5.96 -14.64 -8.14
N CYS A 95 5.85 -13.58 -8.95
CA CYS A 95 5.64 -13.73 -10.40
C CYS A 95 6.91 -14.17 -11.14
N LYS A 96 8.11 -13.78 -10.69
CA LYS A 96 9.41 -14.10 -11.32
C LYS A 96 9.42 -13.85 -12.83
N PRO A 97 9.13 -12.62 -13.27
CA PRO A 97 8.90 -12.29 -14.68
C PRO A 97 10.17 -12.46 -15.50
N LYS A 98 10.01 -12.86 -16.76
CA LYS A 98 11.09 -12.91 -17.75
C LYS A 98 10.90 -11.82 -18.79
N LYS A 99 12.03 -11.37 -19.35
CA LYS A 99 12.04 -10.38 -20.43
C LYS A 99 11.21 -10.89 -21.62
N GLY A 100 10.27 -10.08 -22.09
CA GLY A 100 9.38 -10.39 -23.21
C GLY A 100 8.05 -11.05 -22.82
N GLU A 101 7.83 -11.37 -21.55
CA GLU A 101 6.53 -11.83 -21.08
C GLU A 101 5.50 -10.69 -21.01
N LYS A 102 4.24 -11.02 -21.29
CA LYS A 102 3.12 -10.07 -21.13
C LYS A 102 2.62 -10.12 -19.70
N VAL A 103 2.61 -8.97 -19.04
CA VAL A 103 2.13 -8.81 -17.66
C VAL A 103 0.82 -8.04 -17.68
N PHE A 104 -0.18 -8.56 -16.96
CA PHE A 104 -1.44 -7.86 -16.75
C PHE A 104 -1.56 -7.48 -15.27
N VAL A 105 -1.74 -6.19 -14.99
CA VAL A 105 -1.85 -5.63 -13.64
C VAL A 105 -3.28 -5.18 -13.39
N LEU A 106 -3.93 -5.77 -12.39
CA LEU A 106 -5.25 -5.35 -11.92
C LEU A 106 -5.08 -4.42 -10.72
N GLN A 107 -5.64 -3.21 -10.82
CA GLN A 107 -5.74 -2.30 -9.68
C GLN A 107 -7.07 -2.57 -8.95
N LEU A 108 -6.99 -3.29 -7.81
CA LEU A 108 -8.13 -3.55 -6.92
C LEU A 108 -8.27 -2.52 -5.78
N LEU A 109 -7.44 -1.48 -5.77
CA LEU A 109 -7.28 -0.59 -4.63
C LEU A 109 -7.80 0.82 -4.95
N ASP A 110 -9.01 1.09 -4.45
CA ASP A 110 -9.60 2.42 -4.27
C ASP A 110 -8.87 3.29 -3.22
N GLN A 111 -7.70 2.87 -2.73
CA GLN A 111 -6.94 3.56 -1.66
C GLN A 111 -6.38 4.94 -2.05
N LEU A 112 -6.56 5.39 -3.30
CA LEU A 112 -6.29 6.77 -3.72
C LEU A 112 -7.51 7.69 -3.67
N GLY A 113 -8.66 7.24 -3.14
CA GLY A 113 -9.80 8.14 -2.88
C GLY A 113 -10.38 8.79 -4.14
N ILE A 114 -10.46 8.06 -5.25
CA ILE A 114 -11.07 8.54 -6.49
C ILE A 114 -12.30 7.69 -6.76
N TRP A 115 -13.39 8.01 -6.07
CA TRP A 115 -14.71 7.52 -6.40
C TRP A 115 -15.12 8.06 -7.78
N SER A 116 -15.25 7.11 -8.70
CA SER A 116 -16.07 7.07 -9.92
C SER A 116 -15.96 8.08 -11.05
N ASP A 117 -15.29 9.24 -10.98
CA ASP A 117 -15.39 10.24 -12.08
C ASP A 117 -14.15 10.43 -12.97
N ARG A 118 -13.00 9.81 -12.65
CA ARG A 118 -11.71 10.03 -13.36
C ARG A 118 -11.17 8.79 -14.10
N ASN A 119 -12.02 7.93 -14.65
CA ASN A 119 -11.53 6.69 -15.28
C ASN A 119 -10.68 6.96 -16.53
N LYS A 120 -11.02 7.98 -17.34
CA LYS A 120 -10.23 8.38 -18.51
C LYS A 120 -8.88 9.00 -18.13
N GLU A 121 -8.86 9.83 -17.08
CA GLU A 121 -7.62 10.40 -16.54
C GLU A 121 -6.69 9.29 -15.99
N LYS A 122 -7.25 8.25 -15.36
CA LYS A 122 -6.47 7.09 -14.92
C LYS A 122 -5.85 6.33 -16.09
N VAL A 123 -6.60 6.06 -17.16
CA VAL A 123 -6.06 5.41 -18.36
C VAL A 123 -4.96 6.27 -19.01
N ALA A 124 -5.17 7.58 -19.13
CA ALA A 124 -4.16 8.51 -19.64
C ALA A 124 -2.91 8.53 -18.74
N LEU A 125 -3.08 8.58 -17.41
CA LEU A 125 -1.97 8.51 -16.47
C LEU A 125 -1.12 7.24 -16.64
N LEU A 126 -1.78 6.08 -16.78
CA LEU A 126 -1.11 4.79 -16.97
C LEU A 126 -0.25 4.79 -18.25
N LYS A 127 -0.80 5.28 -19.37
CA LYS A 127 -0.11 5.26 -20.67
C LYS A 127 0.95 6.37 -20.79
N GLU A 128 0.61 7.60 -20.40
CA GLU A 128 1.46 8.78 -20.64
C GLU A 128 2.54 8.97 -19.58
N LYS A 129 2.23 8.77 -18.29
CA LYS A 129 3.19 9.03 -17.20
C LYS A 129 3.87 7.78 -16.68
N LEU A 130 3.15 6.67 -16.59
CA LEU A 130 3.69 5.42 -16.04
C LEU A 130 4.27 4.48 -17.11
N GLY A 131 4.05 4.79 -18.39
CA GLY A 131 4.66 4.07 -19.51
C GLY A 131 4.09 2.67 -19.76
N PHE A 132 2.84 2.40 -19.39
CA PHE A 132 2.16 1.16 -19.75
C PHE A 132 1.89 1.10 -21.25
N ASP A 133 2.12 -0.05 -21.87
CA ASP A 133 1.87 -0.27 -23.30
C ASP A 133 0.39 -0.04 -23.67
N ASP A 134 -0.51 -0.55 -22.82
CA ASP A 134 -1.94 -0.31 -22.96
C ASP A 134 -2.66 -0.29 -21.61
N ALA A 135 -3.84 0.35 -21.59
CA ALA A 135 -4.70 0.43 -20.43
C ALA A 135 -6.15 0.67 -20.87
N PHE A 136 -7.11 0.08 -20.15
CA PHE A 136 -8.53 0.23 -20.43
C PHE A 136 -9.34 0.32 -19.14
N ASN A 137 -10.52 0.94 -19.23
CA ASN A 137 -11.44 1.01 -18.11
C ASN A 137 -12.36 -0.22 -18.10
N TYR A 138 -12.14 -1.15 -17.18
CA TYR A 138 -12.95 -2.37 -17.06
C TYR A 138 -14.46 -2.12 -16.86
N LYS A 139 -14.87 -0.95 -16.36
CA LYS A 139 -16.30 -0.60 -16.18
C LYS A 139 -17.01 -0.23 -17.48
N GLU A 140 -16.27 0.15 -18.51
CA GLU A 140 -16.80 0.52 -19.83
C GLU A 140 -16.78 -0.66 -20.81
N GLU A 141 -16.13 -1.77 -20.44
CA GLU A 141 -16.02 -2.97 -21.26
C GLU A 141 -17.17 -3.94 -20.98
N SER A 142 -17.89 -4.33 -22.04
CA SER A 142 -18.99 -5.31 -21.95
C SER A 142 -18.49 -6.76 -21.88
N ASP A 143 -17.33 -7.07 -22.47
CA ASP A 143 -16.69 -8.39 -22.37
C ASP A 143 -15.17 -8.29 -22.15
N LEU A 144 -14.77 -8.43 -20.88
CA LEU A 144 -13.37 -8.41 -20.45
C LEU A 144 -12.52 -9.50 -21.13
N LYS A 145 -13.08 -10.66 -21.50
CA LYS A 145 -12.29 -11.71 -22.15
C LYS A 145 -11.86 -11.31 -23.56
N SER A 146 -12.74 -10.63 -24.28
CA SER A 146 -12.41 -10.09 -25.60
C SER A 146 -11.37 -8.97 -25.50
N THR A 147 -11.49 -8.10 -24.50
CA THR A 147 -10.60 -6.97 -24.30
C THR A 147 -9.18 -7.40 -23.95
N LEU A 148 -9.02 -8.45 -23.13
CA LEU A 148 -7.71 -9.00 -22.77
C LEU A 148 -7.00 -9.78 -23.89
N LYS A 149 -7.69 -10.07 -25.00
CA LYS A 149 -7.11 -10.79 -26.14
C LYS A 149 -6.55 -9.86 -27.22
N LYS A 150 -6.79 -8.56 -27.12
CA LYS A 150 -6.22 -7.54 -28.00
C LYS A 150 -4.71 -7.47 -27.79
#